data_AF-A0A8J2Z4L6-F1
#
_entry.id   AF-A0A8J2Z4L6-F1
#
_cell.length_a   1.000
_cell.length_b   1.000
_cell.length_c   1.000
_cell.angle_alpha   90.00
_cell.angle_beta   90.00
_cell.angle_gamma   90.00
#
_symmetry.space_group_name_H-M   'P 1'
#
loop_
_entity.id
_entity.type
_entity.pdbx_description
1 polymer ?
#
loop_
_entity_poly.entity_id
_entity_poly.type
_entity_poly.pdbx_seq_one_letter_code
_entity_poly.pdbx_strand_id
1 'polypeptide(L)'
;MHESTDSKLEALKPNIVKELNQRYHEKFKVIKGKYNAQSKTYSFIVETDSMPDEQFTVITDLMGKGAFVSNFLQTRQAIESAKLVESYFKGVARDYKAVAGGVSISPLELPEAQRYLSAVALDNLHGQALHLNEWIKTSHQAMIFGGTIKINIKETPQNILKVLEVVYQLNHYFLSKDFFGYGIDVQLMDLPEKPQFVTFPLSYEIFARQQGWETNKYTWATISISNCTPNGVKKTCGDKPNIPEYAYIGKSIKSPLDVAQYFKFIPRRPAKYDSLIYGEQDSWVITRRAKFSDSKWLIDTPMYQQIKDIYNKDNKQQENNHG
;
A
#
# COMPACT_ATOMS: atom_id res chain seq x y z
N MET A 1 36.33 -19.77 5.40
CA MET A 1 35.70 -18.55 5.97
C MET A 1 35.41 -18.84 7.42
N HIS A 2 36.18 -18.26 8.35
CA HIS A 2 35.93 -18.43 9.77
C HIS A 2 34.80 -17.49 10.19
N GLU A 3 33.65 -18.07 10.56
CA GLU A 3 32.67 -17.40 11.41
C GLU A 3 33.31 -17.20 12.80
N SER A 4 34.03 -16.09 12.95
CA SER A 4 34.36 -15.55 14.27
C SER A 4 33.05 -15.01 14.85
N THR A 5 32.38 -15.80 15.68
CA THR A 5 31.26 -15.34 16.51
C THR A 5 31.80 -14.23 17.42
N ASP A 6 31.48 -12.97 17.09
CA ASP A 6 31.90 -11.82 17.89
C ASP A 6 31.25 -11.94 19.27
N SER A 7 32.04 -12.32 20.29
CA SER A 7 31.57 -12.55 21.67
C SER A 7 30.77 -11.37 22.24
N LYS A 8 31.06 -10.14 21.79
CA LYS A 8 30.30 -8.94 22.16
C LYS A 8 28.90 -8.95 21.56
N LEU A 9 28.77 -9.44 20.33
CA LEU A 9 27.49 -9.49 19.62
C LEU A 9 26.53 -10.50 20.27
N GLU A 10 27.03 -11.68 20.66
CA GLU A 10 26.23 -12.68 21.37
C GLU A 10 25.78 -12.17 22.74
N ALA A 11 26.66 -11.46 23.47
CA ALA A 11 26.32 -10.86 24.76
C ALA A 11 25.24 -9.77 24.67
N LEU A 12 25.09 -9.11 23.52
CA LEU A 12 24.08 -8.07 23.31
C LEU A 12 22.67 -8.62 23.05
N LYS A 13 22.54 -9.83 22.48
CA LYS A 13 21.24 -10.38 22.06
C LYS A 13 20.17 -10.39 23.17
N PRO A 14 20.44 -10.84 24.41
CA PRO A 14 19.42 -10.87 25.46
C PRO A 14 18.92 -9.48 25.85
N ASN A 15 19.79 -8.47 25.86
CA ASN A 15 19.40 -7.09 26.17
C ASN A 15 18.51 -6.50 25.08
N ILE A 16 18.83 -6.77 23.81
CA ILE A 16 17.99 -6.36 22.67
C ILE A 16 16.61 -7.01 22.75
N VAL A 17 16.53 -8.31 23.01
CA VAL A 17 15.24 -9.00 23.19
C VAL A 17 14.44 -8.39 24.34
N LYS A 18 15.08 -8.18 25.50
CA LYS A 18 14.42 -7.58 26.67
C LYS A 18 13.84 -6.20 26.34
N GLU A 19 14.62 -5.35 25.69
CA GLU A 19 14.23 -3.99 25.34
C GLU A 19 13.09 -3.95 24.32
N LEU A 20 13.16 -4.80 23.28
CA LEU A 20 12.08 -4.92 22.29
C LEU A 20 10.79 -5.44 22.94
N ASN A 21 10.88 -6.45 23.81
CA ASN A 21 9.72 -7.01 24.50
C ASN A 21 9.06 -5.97 25.41
N GLN A 22 9.85 -5.17 26.12
CA GLN A 22 9.34 -4.11 26.98
C GLN A 22 8.70 -2.98 26.19
N ARG A 23 9.30 -2.58 25.06
CA ARG A 23 8.84 -1.45 24.26
C ARG A 23 7.61 -1.75 23.42
N TYR A 24 7.52 -2.95 22.86
CA TYR A 24 6.46 -3.30 21.91
C TYR A 24 5.44 -4.29 22.46
N HIS A 25 5.60 -4.74 23.71
CA HIS A 25 4.68 -5.65 24.39
C HIS A 25 4.47 -6.99 23.64
N GLU A 26 5.46 -7.43 22.87
CA GLU A 26 5.49 -8.67 22.11
C GLU A 26 6.77 -9.46 22.38
N LYS A 27 6.81 -10.75 22.02
CA LYS A 27 8.02 -11.56 22.18
C LYS A 27 8.88 -11.52 20.93
N PHE A 28 10.15 -11.16 21.11
CA PHE A 28 11.15 -11.12 20.04
C PHE A 28 12.23 -12.18 20.20
N LYS A 29 12.79 -12.58 19.06
CA LYS A 29 13.98 -13.43 18.97
C LYS A 29 14.99 -12.80 18.02
N VAL A 30 16.26 -12.76 18.42
CA VAL A 30 17.35 -12.35 17.52
C VAL A 30 17.80 -13.55 16.69
N ILE A 31 17.81 -13.38 15.36
CA ILE A 31 18.21 -14.41 14.40
C ILE A 31 19.68 -14.28 14.05
N LYS A 32 20.11 -13.06 13.71
CA LYS A 32 21.49 -12.74 13.39
C LYS A 32 21.80 -11.31 13.81
N GLY A 33 23.07 -11.03 14.07
CA GLY A 33 23.54 -9.66 14.23
C GLY A 33 24.82 -9.42 13.45
N LYS A 34 25.10 -8.15 13.18
CA LYS A 34 26.32 -7.69 12.52
C LYS A 34 26.80 -6.40 13.17
N TYR A 35 28.10 -6.25 13.34
CA TYR A 35 28.73 -4.96 13.65
C TYR A 35 29.15 -4.25 12.36
N ASN A 36 28.86 -2.95 12.27
CA ASN A 36 29.35 -2.08 11.20
C ASN A 36 30.45 -1.18 11.76
N ALA A 37 31.70 -1.44 11.35
CA ALA A 37 32.86 -0.67 11.82
C ALA A 37 32.86 0.80 11.36
N GLN A 38 32.22 1.12 10.22
CA GLN A 38 32.17 2.48 9.69
C GLN A 38 31.21 3.36 10.50
N SER A 39 30.01 2.85 10.78
CA SER A 39 29.01 3.57 11.58
C SER A 39 29.13 3.31 13.09
N LYS A 40 30.02 2.39 13.51
CA LYS A 40 30.19 1.93 14.89
C LYS A 40 28.89 1.44 15.54
N THR A 41 28.02 0.82 14.75
CA THR A 41 26.69 0.36 15.20
C THR A 41 26.55 -1.14 15.07
N TYR A 42 25.70 -1.72 15.90
CA TYR A 42 25.23 -3.09 15.75
C TYR A 42 23.88 -3.10 15.03
N SER A 43 23.69 -4.05 14.12
CA SER A 43 22.42 -4.31 13.45
C SER A 43 22.00 -5.74 13.74
N PHE A 44 20.78 -5.92 14.19
CA PHE A 44 20.18 -7.22 14.49
C PHE A 44 19.00 -7.46 13.57
N ILE A 45 18.90 -8.68 13.07
CA ILE A 45 17.67 -9.18 12.46
C ILE A 45 16.90 -9.95 13.53
N VAL A 46 15.64 -9.57 13.72
CA VAL A 46 14.75 -10.12 14.74
C VAL A 46 13.47 -10.63 14.12
N GLU A 47 12.85 -11.61 14.78
CA GLU A 47 11.51 -12.13 14.49
C GLU A 47 10.62 -11.87 15.71
N THR A 48 9.31 -11.75 15.50
CA THR A 48 8.31 -11.63 16.58
C THR A 48 7.22 -12.70 16.42
N ASP A 49 6.65 -13.15 17.53
CA ASP A 49 5.57 -14.14 17.54
C ASP A 49 4.30 -13.63 16.82
N SER A 50 4.09 -12.31 16.74
CA SER A 50 2.92 -11.71 16.06
C SER A 50 3.00 -11.75 14.54
N MET A 51 4.22 -11.90 14.00
CA MET A 51 4.52 -11.96 12.57
C MET A 51 5.53 -13.07 12.30
N PRO A 52 5.11 -14.34 12.43
CA PRO A 52 5.98 -15.45 12.09
C PRO A 52 6.39 -15.33 10.63
N ASP A 53 7.62 -15.75 10.34
CA ASP A 53 8.25 -15.71 9.01
C ASP A 53 8.66 -14.33 8.48
N GLU A 54 8.41 -13.25 9.23
CA GLU A 54 8.85 -11.88 8.89
C GLU A 54 10.09 -11.48 9.70
N GLN A 55 11.05 -10.83 9.03
CA GLN A 55 12.32 -10.42 9.62
C GLN A 55 12.45 -8.89 9.70
N PHE A 56 12.77 -8.38 10.87
CA PHE A 56 12.85 -6.94 11.16
C PHE A 56 14.28 -6.53 11.47
N THR A 57 14.67 -5.31 11.10
CA THR A 57 16.01 -4.79 11.38
C THR A 57 15.97 -3.83 12.55
N VAL A 58 16.82 -4.10 13.55
CA VAL A 58 17.05 -3.24 14.70
C VAL A 58 18.48 -2.74 14.63
N ILE A 59 18.68 -1.43 14.69
CA ILE A 59 20.00 -0.78 14.71
C ILE A 59 20.19 -0.16 16.08
N THR A 60 21.32 -0.43 16.71
CA THR A 60 21.66 0.09 18.01
C THR A 60 23.11 0.58 18.03
N ASP A 61 23.34 1.66 18.77
CA ASP A 61 24.65 2.30 18.86
C ASP A 61 25.52 1.77 20.00
N LEU A 62 25.01 0.85 20.84
CA LEU A 62 25.42 0.53 22.23
C LEU A 62 26.93 0.49 22.55
N MET A 63 27.58 1.64 22.38
CA MET A 63 28.86 2.06 22.93
C MET A 63 28.63 2.90 24.20
N GLY A 64 27.41 2.90 24.78
CA GLY A 64 27.17 3.38 26.14
C GLY A 64 25.98 4.33 26.39
N LYS A 65 25.06 4.57 25.44
CA LYS A 65 23.94 5.53 25.62
C LYS A 65 22.52 4.97 25.49
N GLY A 66 22.33 3.69 25.19
CA GLY A 66 21.00 3.07 25.23
C GLY A 66 20.05 3.49 24.09
N ALA A 67 20.56 4.05 22.99
CA ALA A 67 19.71 4.41 21.86
C ALA A 67 19.59 3.22 20.88
N PHE A 68 18.35 2.83 20.57
CA PHE A 68 18.07 1.93 19.46
C PHE A 68 16.99 2.51 18.55
N VAL A 69 17.21 2.32 17.25
CA VAL A 69 16.27 2.62 16.19
C VAL A 69 15.83 1.30 15.61
N SER A 70 14.52 1.09 15.60
CA SER A 70 13.92 -0.11 15.06
C SER A 70 12.90 0.29 14.01
N ASN A 71 12.93 -0.37 12.86
CA ASN A 71 11.91 -0.19 11.83
C ASN A 71 10.67 -1.06 12.08
N PHE A 72 10.60 -1.75 13.23
CA PHE A 72 9.58 -2.76 13.52
C PHE A 72 8.16 -2.24 13.31
N LEU A 73 7.76 -1.16 14.00
CA LEU A 73 6.39 -0.64 13.92
C LEU A 73 6.02 -0.19 12.50
N GLN A 74 6.96 0.45 11.78
CA GLN A 74 6.73 0.88 10.41
C GLN A 74 6.55 -0.31 9.47
N THR A 75 7.40 -1.33 9.59
CA THR A 75 7.33 -2.55 8.78
C THR A 75 6.08 -3.36 9.11
N ARG A 76 5.76 -3.53 10.40
CA ARG A 76 4.55 -4.21 10.89
C ARG A 76 3.30 -3.54 10.31
N GLN A 77 3.22 -2.21 10.43
CA GLN A 77 2.12 -1.40 9.91
C GLN A 77 1.97 -1.57 8.39
N ALA A 78 3.07 -1.57 7.64
CA ALA A 78 3.03 -1.76 6.19
C ALA A 78 2.58 -3.18 5.79
N ILE A 79 3.04 -4.22 6.50
CA ILE A 79 2.64 -5.61 6.27
C ILE A 79 1.14 -5.81 6.57
N GLU A 80 0.66 -5.31 7.70
CA GLU A 80 -0.76 -5.39 8.06
C GLU A 80 -1.64 -4.63 7.07
N SER A 81 -1.18 -3.45 6.64
CA SER A 81 -1.89 -2.64 5.64
C SER A 81 -1.97 -3.36 4.30
N ALA A 82 -0.86 -3.96 3.86
CA ALA A 82 -0.82 -4.75 2.64
C ALA A 82 -1.77 -5.95 2.72
N LYS A 83 -1.77 -6.69 3.84
CA LYS A 83 -2.68 -7.83 4.08
C LYS A 83 -4.15 -7.40 4.07
N LEU A 84 -4.47 -6.25 4.65
CA LEU A 84 -5.83 -5.69 4.62
C LEU A 84 -6.28 -5.47 3.16
N VAL A 85 -5.48 -4.79 2.35
CA VAL A 85 -5.80 -4.55 0.93
C VAL A 85 -5.87 -5.86 0.14
N GLU A 86 -4.87 -6.73 0.31
CA GLU A 86 -4.77 -8.04 -0.35
C GLU A 86 -5.99 -8.94 -0.10
N SER A 87 -6.59 -8.88 1.10
CA SER A 87 -7.76 -9.70 1.43
C SER A 87 -8.98 -9.47 0.53
N TYR A 88 -9.13 -8.27 -0.03
CA TYR A 88 -10.21 -7.94 -0.97
C TYR A 88 -9.98 -8.55 -2.35
N PHE A 89 -8.73 -8.71 -2.76
CA PHE A 89 -8.36 -9.24 -4.09
C PHE A 89 -8.17 -10.76 -4.11
N LYS A 90 -8.32 -11.42 -2.96
CA LYS A 90 -8.28 -12.87 -2.86
C LYS A 90 -9.38 -13.50 -3.72
N GLY A 91 -8.97 -14.29 -4.72
CA GLY A 91 -9.89 -14.96 -5.65
C GLY A 91 -10.21 -14.18 -6.92
N VAL A 92 -9.78 -12.91 -7.04
CA VAL A 92 -9.85 -12.14 -8.29
C VAL A 92 -8.74 -12.58 -9.24
N ALA A 93 -7.53 -12.75 -8.71
CA ALA A 93 -6.37 -13.21 -9.44
C ALA A 93 -5.55 -14.18 -8.57
N ARG A 94 -4.73 -15.00 -9.22
CA ARG A 94 -3.78 -15.88 -8.53
C ARG A 94 -2.58 -15.09 -7.98
N ASP A 95 -2.08 -14.15 -8.76
CA ASP A 95 -0.89 -13.38 -8.42
C ASP A 95 -1.25 -11.91 -8.23
N TYR A 96 -1.20 -11.47 -6.97
CA TYR A 96 -1.40 -10.09 -6.58
C TYR A 96 -0.50 -9.76 -5.39
N LYS A 97 -0.14 -8.49 -5.24
CA LYS A 97 0.65 -8.02 -4.10
C LYS A 97 0.39 -6.54 -3.85
N ALA A 98 0.18 -6.18 -2.59
CA ALA A 98 -0.02 -4.80 -2.17
C ALA A 98 1.20 -4.24 -1.44
N VAL A 99 1.37 -2.93 -1.58
CA VAL A 99 2.20 -2.08 -0.72
C VAL A 99 1.26 -1.00 -0.21
N ALA A 100 1.02 -0.99 1.09
CA ALA A 100 0.10 -0.04 1.71
C ALA A 100 0.65 0.40 3.06
N GLY A 101 0.13 1.52 3.56
CA GLY A 101 0.52 2.08 4.82
C GLY A 101 -0.44 3.16 5.27
N GLY A 102 -0.26 3.60 6.50
CA GLY A 102 -1.08 4.61 7.15
C GLY A 102 -0.20 5.51 7.98
N VAL A 103 -0.58 6.78 8.05
CA VAL A 103 0.13 7.79 8.83
C VAL A 103 -0.85 8.60 9.66
N SER A 104 -0.39 9.05 10.82
CA SER A 104 -1.08 10.13 11.54
C SER A 104 -0.92 11.42 10.77
N ILE A 105 -2.01 12.17 10.64
CA ILE A 105 -1.97 13.50 10.01
C ILE A 105 -1.28 14.52 10.92
N SER A 106 -0.72 15.59 10.34
CA SER A 106 -0.21 16.72 11.10
C SER A 106 -1.32 17.41 11.89
N PRO A 107 -1.07 17.84 13.15
CA PRO A 107 -2.06 18.62 13.90
C PRO A 107 -2.39 19.96 13.22
N LEU A 108 -1.53 20.45 12.33
CA LEU A 108 -1.81 21.66 11.54
C LEU A 108 -2.91 21.44 10.50
N GLU A 109 -3.24 20.21 10.16
CA GLU A 109 -4.30 19.88 9.20
C GLU A 109 -5.65 19.61 9.89
N LEU A 110 -5.68 19.68 11.22
CA LEU A 110 -6.91 19.49 11.99
C LEU A 110 -7.43 20.84 12.51
N PRO A 111 -8.77 20.99 12.62
CA PRO A 111 -9.37 22.07 13.38
C PRO A 111 -8.76 22.16 14.79
N GLU A 112 -8.68 23.36 15.35
CA GLU A 112 -8.03 23.61 16.64
C GLU A 112 -8.53 22.66 17.75
N ALA A 113 -9.86 22.49 17.86
CA ALA A 113 -10.50 21.62 18.82
C ALA A 113 -10.19 20.12 18.64
N GLN A 114 -9.62 19.72 17.50
CA GLN A 114 -9.34 18.33 17.12
C GLN A 114 -7.84 18.02 17.01
N ARG A 115 -6.94 19.01 17.18
CA ARG A 115 -5.49 18.80 17.04
C ARG A 115 -4.93 17.69 17.93
N TYR A 116 -5.55 17.47 19.09
CA TYR A 116 -5.18 16.40 20.01
C TYR A 116 -5.29 15.00 19.38
N LEU A 117 -6.18 14.80 18.40
CA LEU A 117 -6.37 13.52 17.73
C LEU A 117 -5.12 13.05 16.98
N SER A 118 -4.34 13.98 16.43
CA SER A 118 -3.04 13.67 15.80
C SER A 118 -2.04 13.10 16.81
N ALA A 119 -1.97 13.69 18.01
CA ALA A 119 -1.10 13.18 19.07
C ALA A 119 -1.56 11.80 19.56
N VAL A 120 -2.88 11.59 19.71
CA VAL A 120 -3.46 10.28 20.06
C VAL A 120 -3.16 9.24 19.00
N ALA A 121 -3.31 9.57 17.72
CA ALA A 121 -3.02 8.65 16.62
C ALA A 121 -1.54 8.26 16.58
N LEU A 122 -0.63 9.22 16.83
CA LEU A 122 0.81 8.95 16.90
C LEU A 122 1.19 8.10 18.13
N ASP A 123 0.61 8.39 19.29
CA ASP A 123 0.83 7.63 20.52
C ASP A 123 0.32 6.18 20.39
N ASN A 124 -0.87 5.98 19.83
CA ASN A 124 -1.41 4.66 19.58
C ASN A 124 -0.49 3.80 18.69
N LEU A 125 0.14 4.41 17.68
CA LEU A 125 1.10 3.69 16.82
C LEU A 125 2.46 3.48 17.50
N HIS A 126 3.06 4.54 18.06
CA HIS A 126 4.46 4.52 18.51
C HIS A 126 4.67 4.31 20.01
N GLY A 127 3.74 4.78 20.84
CA GLY A 127 3.75 4.65 22.29
C GLY A 127 3.12 3.33 22.76
N GLN A 128 1.90 3.06 22.31
CA GLN A 128 1.14 1.85 22.67
C GLN A 128 1.40 0.66 21.74
N ALA A 129 2.10 0.88 20.62
CA ALA A 129 2.43 -0.17 19.66
C ALA A 129 1.19 -0.98 19.22
N LEU A 130 0.06 -0.33 18.97
CA LEU A 130 -1.17 -1.01 18.54
C LEU A 130 -1.04 -1.65 17.16
N HIS A 131 -1.74 -2.77 16.95
CA HIS A 131 -1.92 -3.36 15.62
C HIS A 131 -2.83 -2.47 14.75
N LEU A 132 -2.72 -2.58 13.43
CA LEU A 132 -3.45 -1.73 12.48
C LEU A 132 -4.96 -1.69 12.73
N ASN A 133 -5.60 -2.84 13.00
CA ASN A 133 -7.04 -2.90 13.22
C ASN A 133 -7.46 -2.12 14.47
N GLU A 134 -6.66 -2.16 15.52
CA GLU A 134 -6.90 -1.41 16.76
C GLU A 134 -6.64 0.08 16.52
N TRP A 135 -5.54 0.42 15.84
CA TRP A 135 -5.21 1.79 15.50
C TRP A 135 -6.31 2.46 14.66
N ILE A 136 -6.82 1.77 13.62
CA ILE A 136 -7.97 2.24 12.83
C ILE A 136 -9.18 2.45 13.74
N LYS A 137 -9.49 1.49 14.62
CA LYS A 137 -10.65 1.58 15.52
C LYS A 137 -10.59 2.81 16.44
N THR A 138 -9.41 3.16 16.93
CA THR A 138 -9.22 4.23 17.93
C THR A 138 -8.83 5.59 17.34
N SER A 139 -8.36 5.64 16.09
CA SER A 139 -7.68 6.83 15.56
C SER A 139 -7.98 7.18 14.10
N HIS A 140 -8.90 6.47 13.43
CA HIS A 140 -9.22 6.67 12.00
C HIS A 140 -9.41 8.13 11.57
N GLN A 141 -10.05 8.96 12.41
CA GLN A 141 -10.34 10.37 12.11
C GLN A 141 -9.11 11.27 11.93
N ALA A 142 -7.94 10.82 12.40
CA ALA A 142 -6.66 11.52 12.23
C ALA A 142 -5.65 10.69 11.43
N MET A 143 -6.12 9.68 10.70
CA MET A 143 -5.29 8.81 9.86
C MET A 143 -5.50 9.10 8.38
N ILE A 144 -4.40 9.13 7.63
CA ILE A 144 -4.40 8.99 6.18
C ILE A 144 -3.95 7.57 5.84
N PHE A 145 -4.72 6.85 5.04
CA PHE A 145 -4.40 5.48 4.62
C PHE A 145 -4.18 5.39 3.10
N GLY A 146 -3.06 4.82 2.67
CA GLY A 146 -2.68 4.80 1.26
C GLY A 146 -2.13 3.45 0.83
N GLY A 147 -2.30 3.08 -0.43
CA GLY A 147 -1.59 1.92 -0.97
C GLY A 147 -1.72 1.71 -2.46
N THR A 148 -0.81 0.93 -2.99
CA THR A 148 -0.83 0.42 -4.36
C THR A 148 -0.92 -1.10 -4.33
N ILE A 149 -1.77 -1.69 -5.16
CA ILE A 149 -1.80 -3.13 -5.42
C ILE A 149 -1.52 -3.37 -6.90
N LYS A 150 -0.70 -4.36 -7.22
CA LYS A 150 -0.60 -4.87 -8.60
C LYS A 150 -1.13 -6.28 -8.71
N ILE A 151 -1.80 -6.53 -9.83
CA ILE A 151 -2.60 -7.73 -10.06
C ILE A 151 -2.28 -8.26 -11.44
N ASN A 152 -1.88 -9.53 -11.53
CA ASN A 152 -1.70 -10.23 -12.79
C ASN A 152 -3.05 -10.79 -13.28
N ILE A 153 -3.66 -10.14 -14.27
CA ILE A 153 -5.00 -10.49 -14.74
C ILE A 153 -5.17 -10.11 -16.22
N LYS A 154 -5.84 -10.99 -16.97
CA LYS A 154 -6.12 -10.78 -18.40
C LYS A 154 -7.19 -9.71 -18.60
N GLU A 155 -7.03 -8.93 -19.66
CA GLU A 155 -7.96 -7.90 -20.12
C GLU A 155 -9.21 -8.54 -20.74
N THR A 156 -10.19 -8.88 -19.90
CA THR A 156 -11.50 -9.37 -20.33
C THR A 156 -12.62 -8.63 -19.59
N PRO A 157 -13.82 -8.47 -20.18
CA PRO A 157 -14.95 -7.82 -19.52
C PRO A 157 -15.27 -8.41 -18.12
N GLN A 158 -15.27 -9.74 -17.99
CA GLN A 158 -15.55 -10.42 -16.72
C GLN A 158 -14.49 -10.14 -15.67
N ASN A 159 -13.21 -10.14 -16.05
CA ASN A 159 -12.12 -9.85 -15.12
C ASN A 159 -12.13 -8.39 -14.69
N ILE A 160 -12.41 -7.46 -15.61
CA ILE A 160 -12.55 -6.05 -15.29
C ILE A 160 -13.71 -5.86 -14.31
N LEU A 161 -14.88 -6.46 -14.55
CA LEU A 161 -16.02 -6.37 -13.63
C LEU A 161 -15.65 -6.82 -12.21
N LYS A 162 -14.99 -7.98 -12.05
CA LYS A 162 -14.51 -8.45 -10.74
C LYS A 162 -13.59 -7.45 -10.05
N VAL A 163 -12.70 -6.81 -10.79
CA VAL A 163 -11.83 -5.76 -10.25
C VAL A 163 -12.65 -4.55 -9.80
N LEU A 164 -13.61 -4.08 -10.62
CA LEU A 164 -14.48 -2.96 -10.26
C LEU A 164 -15.29 -3.26 -8.98
N GLU A 165 -15.81 -4.47 -8.83
CA GLU A 165 -16.57 -4.91 -7.65
C GLU A 165 -15.71 -4.91 -6.38
N VAL A 166 -14.51 -5.49 -6.45
CA VAL A 166 -13.59 -5.54 -5.32
C VAL A 166 -13.07 -4.17 -4.92
N VAL A 167 -12.78 -3.33 -5.91
CA VAL A 167 -12.39 -1.94 -5.68
C VAL A 167 -13.54 -1.14 -5.04
N TYR A 168 -14.78 -1.36 -5.48
CA TYR A 168 -15.96 -0.79 -4.85
C TYR A 168 -16.09 -1.21 -3.37
N GLN A 169 -15.93 -2.51 -3.07
CA GLN A 169 -15.99 -3.03 -1.70
C GLN A 169 -14.90 -2.42 -0.81
N LEU A 170 -13.67 -2.31 -1.30
CA LEU A 170 -12.57 -1.70 -0.55
C LEU A 170 -12.78 -0.20 -0.33
N ASN A 171 -13.28 0.52 -1.33
CA ASN A 171 -13.69 1.92 -1.20
C ASN A 171 -14.78 2.08 -0.13
N HIS A 172 -15.81 1.23 -0.15
CA HIS A 172 -16.89 1.26 0.83
C HIS A 172 -16.39 0.96 2.25
N TYR A 173 -15.44 0.03 2.39
CA TYR A 173 -14.78 -0.20 3.68
C TYR A 173 -14.08 1.06 4.18
N PHE A 174 -13.25 1.72 3.38
CA PHE A 174 -12.57 2.94 3.82
C PHE A 174 -13.52 4.10 4.13
N LEU A 175 -14.61 4.26 3.36
CA LEU A 175 -15.67 5.20 3.70
C LEU A 175 -16.32 4.87 5.05
N SER A 176 -16.60 3.59 5.32
CA SER A 176 -17.22 3.16 6.58
C SER A 176 -16.35 3.39 7.80
N LYS A 177 -15.03 3.56 7.61
CA LYS A 177 -14.08 3.86 8.68
C LYS A 177 -13.90 5.36 8.91
N ASP A 178 -14.48 6.24 8.11
CA ASP A 178 -14.38 7.70 8.27
C ASP A 178 -12.93 8.18 8.46
N PHE A 179 -12.01 7.65 7.64
CA PHE A 179 -10.63 8.12 7.62
C PHE A 179 -10.56 9.61 7.24
N PHE A 180 -9.59 10.34 7.80
CA PHE A 180 -9.33 11.71 7.37
C PHE A 180 -9.13 11.80 5.85
N GLY A 181 -8.37 10.85 5.32
CA GLY A 181 -8.27 10.61 3.88
C GLY A 181 -7.74 9.22 3.56
N TYR A 182 -7.99 8.78 2.33
CA TYR A 182 -7.36 7.58 1.80
C TYR A 182 -7.07 7.68 0.31
N GLY A 183 -6.14 6.84 -0.16
CA GLY A 183 -5.80 6.67 -1.56
C GLY A 183 -5.52 5.20 -1.90
N ILE A 184 -6.02 4.74 -3.03
CA ILE A 184 -5.79 3.39 -3.54
C ILE A 184 -5.44 3.48 -5.01
N ASP A 185 -4.32 2.89 -5.37
CA ASP A 185 -3.93 2.68 -6.75
C ASP A 185 -3.92 1.18 -7.07
N VAL A 186 -4.61 0.81 -8.15
CA VAL A 186 -4.65 -0.56 -8.66
C VAL A 186 -3.95 -0.59 -10.01
N GLN A 187 -2.96 -1.45 -10.15
CA GLN A 187 -2.25 -1.68 -11.41
C GLN A 187 -2.59 -3.07 -11.95
N LEU A 188 -3.17 -3.13 -13.15
CA LEU A 188 -3.53 -4.38 -13.80
C LEU A 188 -2.46 -4.74 -14.84
N MET A 189 -1.88 -5.91 -14.70
CA MET A 189 -0.76 -6.40 -15.48
C MET A 189 -1.13 -7.68 -16.21
N ASP A 190 -0.49 -7.91 -17.35
CA ASP A 190 -0.63 -9.13 -18.15
C ASP A 190 0.77 -9.73 -18.33
N LEU A 191 1.23 -10.43 -17.28
CA LEU A 191 2.58 -10.99 -17.23
C LEU A 191 2.66 -12.27 -18.07
N PRO A 192 3.80 -12.54 -18.73
CA PRO A 192 4.01 -13.83 -19.40
C PRO A 192 4.07 -14.96 -18.36
N GLU A 193 3.72 -16.18 -18.77
CA GLU A 193 3.67 -17.36 -17.88
C GLU A 193 5.00 -17.65 -17.14
N LYS A 194 6.13 -17.26 -17.75
CA LYS A 194 7.48 -17.35 -17.17
C LYS A 194 8.22 -16.04 -17.39
N PRO A 195 8.02 -15.03 -16.55
CA PRO A 195 8.76 -13.78 -16.69
C PRO A 195 10.24 -14.06 -16.40
N GLN A 196 11.14 -13.71 -17.33
CA GLN A 196 12.59 -13.95 -17.18
C GLN A 196 13.20 -13.26 -15.94
N PHE A 197 12.50 -12.27 -15.37
CA PHE A 197 12.91 -11.51 -14.20
C PHE A 197 12.16 -11.93 -12.92
N VAL A 198 11.20 -12.85 -12.99
CA VAL A 198 10.48 -13.41 -11.83
C VAL A 198 11.15 -14.73 -11.46
N THR A 199 12.18 -14.64 -10.62
CA THR A 199 13.03 -15.79 -10.26
C THR A 199 12.63 -16.50 -8.96
N PHE A 200 11.71 -15.95 -8.16
CA PHE A 200 11.37 -16.46 -6.82
C PHE A 200 9.91 -16.18 -6.47
N PRO A 201 9.29 -16.88 -5.48
CA PRO A 201 8.03 -16.43 -4.91
C PRO A 201 8.16 -14.96 -4.49
N LEU A 202 7.17 -14.15 -4.86
CA LEU A 202 7.16 -12.70 -4.71
C LEU A 202 7.30 -12.29 -3.23
N SER A 203 8.52 -12.21 -2.72
CA SER A 203 8.76 -11.67 -1.38
C SER A 203 8.46 -10.17 -1.37
N TYR A 204 8.06 -9.66 -0.20
CA TYR A 204 7.73 -8.25 0.01
C TYR A 204 8.80 -7.29 -0.55
N GLU A 205 10.08 -7.60 -0.32
CA GLU A 205 11.20 -6.79 -0.78
C GLU A 205 11.39 -6.82 -2.31
N ILE A 206 11.14 -7.96 -2.95
CA ILE A 206 11.36 -8.15 -4.38
C ILE A 206 10.28 -7.44 -5.21
N PHE A 207 9.01 -7.51 -4.79
CA PHE A 207 7.93 -6.79 -5.45
C PHE A 207 8.04 -5.27 -5.25
N ALA A 208 8.39 -4.84 -4.04
CA ALA A 208 8.46 -3.42 -3.68
C ALA A 208 9.68 -2.69 -4.27
N ARG A 209 10.84 -3.34 -4.43
CA ARG A 209 12.08 -2.64 -4.81
C ARG A 209 12.69 -2.97 -6.17
N GLN A 210 12.60 -4.20 -6.69
CA GLN A 210 13.39 -4.58 -7.89
C GLN A 210 12.56 -5.08 -9.07
N GLN A 211 11.46 -5.80 -8.85
CA GLN A 211 10.60 -6.26 -9.94
C GLN A 211 9.50 -5.25 -10.29
N GLY A 212 9.22 -4.29 -9.40
CA GLY A 212 8.22 -3.26 -9.61
C GLY A 212 8.41 -2.51 -10.93
N TRP A 213 9.64 -2.19 -11.32
CA TRP A 213 9.92 -1.36 -12.50
C TRP A 213 9.83 -2.13 -13.83
N GLU A 214 10.29 -3.39 -13.83
CA GLU A 214 10.23 -4.26 -15.01
C GLU A 214 8.83 -4.84 -15.24
N THR A 215 8.05 -5.05 -14.17
CA THR A 215 6.65 -5.46 -14.29
C THR A 215 5.75 -4.35 -14.83
N ASN A 216 6.10 -3.07 -14.60
CA ASN A 216 5.31 -1.93 -15.06
C ASN A 216 5.13 -1.91 -16.60
N LYS A 217 6.09 -2.44 -17.36
CA LYS A 217 5.95 -2.56 -18.83
C LYS A 217 4.84 -3.51 -19.28
N TYR A 218 4.29 -4.33 -18.38
CA TYR A 218 3.14 -5.22 -18.64
C TYR A 218 1.82 -4.63 -18.11
N THR A 219 1.86 -3.47 -17.46
CA THR A 219 0.65 -2.79 -16.95
C THR A 219 -0.19 -2.29 -18.11
N TRP A 220 -1.41 -2.77 -18.22
CA TRP A 220 -2.34 -2.42 -19.30
C TRP A 220 -3.50 -1.53 -18.84
N ALA A 221 -3.72 -1.41 -17.52
CA ALA A 221 -4.66 -0.45 -16.97
C ALA A 221 -4.31 -0.06 -15.54
N THR A 222 -4.84 1.08 -15.12
CA THR A 222 -4.77 1.58 -13.74
C THR A 222 -6.14 2.04 -13.27
N ILE A 223 -6.38 1.92 -11.96
CA ILE A 223 -7.51 2.55 -11.26
C ILE A 223 -6.91 3.36 -10.12
N SER A 224 -7.29 4.62 -9.98
CA SER A 224 -6.88 5.45 -8.85
C SER A 224 -8.13 6.04 -8.19
N ILE A 225 -8.31 5.72 -6.91
CA ILE A 225 -9.42 6.23 -6.11
C ILE A 225 -8.83 6.86 -4.87
N SER A 226 -9.25 8.09 -4.61
CA SER A 226 -8.92 8.76 -3.37
C SER A 226 -10.15 9.41 -2.76
N ASN A 227 -10.09 9.61 -1.45
CA ASN A 227 -11.03 10.45 -0.75
C ASN A 227 -10.21 11.28 0.22
N CYS A 228 -10.29 12.59 0.08
CA CYS A 228 -9.69 13.53 1.02
C CYS A 228 -10.76 14.55 1.42
N THR A 229 -10.69 15.02 2.65
CA THR A 229 -11.57 16.08 3.15
C THR A 229 -10.83 17.42 3.05
N PRO A 230 -11.19 18.33 2.13
CA PRO A 230 -10.71 19.71 2.17
C PRO A 230 -11.02 20.37 3.52
N ASN A 231 -9.96 20.71 4.27
CA ASN A 231 -10.01 21.21 5.65
C ASN A 231 -9.62 22.70 5.81
N GLY A 232 -9.28 23.39 4.71
CA GLY A 232 -8.96 24.82 4.70
C GLY A 232 -7.60 25.22 5.28
N VAL A 233 -6.84 24.33 5.93
CA VAL A 233 -5.57 24.69 6.62
C VAL A 233 -4.32 24.26 5.85
N LYS A 234 -4.35 23.11 5.16
CA LYS A 234 -3.32 22.68 4.19
C LYS A 234 -3.94 21.61 3.32
N LYS A 235 -4.13 21.89 2.03
CA LYS A 235 -4.80 20.97 1.10
C LYS A 235 -3.72 20.22 0.34
N THR A 236 -3.58 18.92 0.51
CA THR A 236 -2.99 18.06 -0.52
C THR A 236 -3.88 16.85 -0.67
N CYS A 237 -4.52 16.74 -1.83
CA CYS A 237 -5.17 15.53 -2.31
C CYS A 237 -4.36 15.15 -3.55
N GLY A 238 -3.31 14.35 -3.36
CA GLY A 238 -2.22 14.21 -4.35
C GLY A 238 -1.22 15.36 -4.30
N ASP A 239 -0.46 15.54 -5.38
CA ASP A 239 0.73 16.40 -5.44
C ASP A 239 0.43 17.91 -5.61
N LYS A 240 -0.85 18.28 -5.74
CA LYS A 240 -1.26 19.67 -5.93
C LYS A 240 -2.18 20.15 -4.81
N PRO A 241 -1.88 21.31 -4.21
CA PRO A 241 -2.74 21.86 -3.21
C PRO A 241 -4.02 22.45 -3.80
N ASN A 242 -5.13 22.25 -3.11
CA ASN A 242 -6.42 22.91 -3.38
C ASN A 242 -7.18 22.52 -4.63
N ILE A 243 -7.10 21.28 -5.12
CA ILE A 243 -7.88 20.87 -6.29
C ILE A 243 -9.15 20.08 -5.89
N PRO A 244 -10.36 20.62 -6.11
CA PRO A 244 -11.63 19.93 -5.82
C PRO A 244 -11.86 18.67 -6.65
N GLU A 245 -11.23 18.57 -7.83
CA GLU A 245 -11.48 17.49 -8.80
C GLU A 245 -11.02 16.10 -8.31
N TYR A 246 -10.08 16.05 -7.36
CA TYR A 246 -9.64 14.82 -6.70
C TYR A 246 -10.21 14.64 -5.29
N ALA A 247 -10.98 15.63 -4.80
CA ALA A 247 -11.63 15.54 -3.51
C ALA A 247 -12.90 14.69 -3.61
N TYR A 248 -13.17 13.91 -2.57
CA TYR A 248 -14.40 13.13 -2.44
C TYR A 248 -14.72 12.12 -3.55
N ILE A 249 -13.77 11.75 -4.41
CA ILE A 249 -13.96 10.71 -5.45
C ILE A 249 -14.51 9.43 -4.81
N GLY A 250 -13.95 8.99 -3.68
CA GLY A 250 -14.47 7.82 -2.99
C GLY A 250 -15.96 7.92 -2.65
N LYS A 251 -16.47 9.10 -2.27
CA LYS A 251 -17.88 9.32 -1.89
C LYS A 251 -18.83 9.32 -3.09
N SER A 252 -18.37 9.62 -4.31
CA SER A 252 -19.23 9.59 -5.51
C SER A 252 -19.48 8.18 -6.04
N ILE A 253 -18.66 7.21 -5.64
CA ILE A 253 -18.80 5.80 -6.05
C ILE A 253 -19.94 5.14 -5.25
N LYS A 254 -21.04 4.78 -5.92
CA LYS A 254 -22.23 4.13 -5.32
C LYS A 254 -22.44 2.70 -5.82
N SER A 255 -21.70 2.29 -6.84
CA SER A 255 -21.77 0.97 -7.46
C SER A 255 -20.42 0.58 -8.08
N PRO A 256 -20.22 -0.72 -8.41
CA PRO A 256 -19.06 -1.16 -9.20
C PRO A 256 -18.91 -0.39 -10.53
N LEU A 257 -20.02 -0.02 -11.18
CA LEU A 257 -19.96 0.70 -12.45
C LEU A 257 -19.46 2.15 -12.31
N ASP A 258 -19.60 2.77 -11.13
CA ASP A 258 -19.06 4.12 -10.89
C ASP A 258 -17.52 4.10 -10.82
N VAL A 259 -16.93 2.98 -10.39
CA VAL A 259 -15.48 2.77 -10.41
C VAL A 259 -14.91 2.86 -11.83
N ALA A 260 -15.71 2.50 -12.86
CA ALA A 260 -15.27 2.50 -14.26
C ALA A 260 -14.83 3.89 -14.76
N GLN A 261 -15.35 4.97 -14.16
CA GLN A 261 -14.95 6.34 -14.49
C GLN A 261 -13.49 6.63 -14.13
N TYR A 262 -12.94 5.88 -13.18
CA TYR A 262 -11.57 6.00 -12.70
C TYR A 262 -10.65 4.90 -13.25
N PHE A 263 -11.17 4.06 -14.15
CA PHE A 263 -10.41 3.00 -14.82
C PHE A 263 -9.82 3.54 -16.12
N LYS A 264 -8.49 3.51 -16.22
CA LYS A 264 -7.75 4.04 -17.37
C LYS A 264 -6.93 2.96 -18.07
N PHE A 265 -7.16 2.76 -19.37
CA PHE A 265 -6.31 1.90 -20.20
C PHE A 265 -4.98 2.58 -20.53
N ILE A 266 -3.89 1.83 -20.37
CA ILE A 266 -2.54 2.28 -20.72
C ILE A 266 -2.14 1.67 -22.06
N PRO A 267 -1.90 2.48 -23.11
CA PRO A 267 -1.55 1.96 -24.43
C PRO A 267 -0.28 1.10 -24.40
N ARG A 268 -0.33 -0.07 -25.04
CA ARG A 268 0.77 -1.05 -25.07
C ARG A 268 1.75 -0.78 -26.24
N ARG A 269 2.41 0.38 -26.26
CA ARG A 269 3.43 0.69 -27.30
C ARG A 269 4.60 1.51 -26.75
N PRO A 270 5.83 1.35 -27.27
CA PRO A 270 6.98 2.15 -26.84
C PRO A 270 6.74 3.67 -27.01
N ALA A 271 7.14 4.48 -26.02
CA ALA A 271 7.23 5.93 -26.16
C ALA A 271 8.64 6.37 -26.60
N LYS A 272 8.73 7.47 -27.36
CA LYS A 272 10.01 8.12 -27.69
C LYS A 272 10.55 8.90 -26.48
N TYR A 273 11.84 8.74 -26.20
CA TYR A 273 12.55 9.28 -25.03
C TYR A 273 12.39 10.81 -24.88
N ASP A 274 12.44 11.53 -26.00
CA ASP A 274 12.50 13.00 -26.06
C ASP A 274 11.18 13.70 -25.66
N SER A 275 10.12 12.93 -25.46
CA SER A 275 8.78 13.43 -25.15
C SER A 275 8.45 13.49 -23.64
N LEU A 276 9.42 13.15 -22.79
CA LEU A 276 9.28 13.05 -21.33
C LEU A 276 10.11 14.09 -20.56
N ILE A 277 10.86 14.93 -21.28
CA ILE A 277 11.64 16.02 -20.72
C ILE A 277 10.74 17.26 -20.73
N TYR A 278 10.29 17.69 -19.55
CA TYR A 278 9.37 18.79 -19.25
C TYR A 278 7.86 18.50 -19.31
N GLY A 279 7.24 18.32 -18.13
CA GLY A 279 5.89 18.82 -17.89
C GLY A 279 4.79 17.87 -17.41
N GLU A 280 5.03 16.57 -17.21
CA GLU A 280 4.05 15.67 -16.57
C GLU A 280 4.70 14.93 -15.40
N GLN A 281 4.84 15.65 -14.27
CA GLN A 281 5.04 15.02 -12.96
C GLN A 281 3.69 14.47 -12.50
N ASP A 282 3.57 13.13 -12.41
CA ASP A 282 3.39 12.41 -11.15
C ASP A 282 2.87 10.98 -11.35
N SER A 283 3.80 10.03 -11.34
CA SER A 283 3.76 8.79 -10.55
C SER A 283 4.97 7.95 -10.94
N TRP A 284 5.75 7.59 -9.94
CA TRP A 284 7.10 7.09 -10.12
C TRP A 284 7.06 5.67 -10.73
N VAL A 285 7.69 5.58 -11.91
CA VAL A 285 8.10 4.40 -12.65
C VAL A 285 7.09 3.84 -13.66
N ILE A 286 7.15 4.30 -14.91
CA ILE A 286 6.69 3.55 -16.08
C ILE A 286 7.85 3.45 -17.08
N THR A 287 8.43 2.26 -17.18
CA THR A 287 9.30 1.89 -18.28
C THR A 287 8.49 1.87 -19.59
N ARG A 288 8.62 2.94 -20.37
CA ARG A 288 8.35 3.09 -21.83
C ARG A 288 7.02 2.53 -22.35
N ARG A 289 5.92 3.23 -22.04
CA ARG A 289 4.64 3.15 -22.78
C ARG A 289 4.22 4.55 -23.27
N ALA A 290 3.37 4.64 -24.30
CA ALA A 290 2.91 5.90 -24.92
C ALA A 290 2.41 6.94 -23.90
N LYS A 291 2.36 8.22 -24.31
CA LYS A 291 2.00 9.35 -23.45
C LYS A 291 0.69 9.09 -22.70
N PHE A 292 0.58 9.58 -21.46
CA PHE A 292 -0.66 9.48 -20.68
C PHE A 292 -1.85 10.18 -21.37
N SER A 293 -1.57 11.13 -22.27
CA SER A 293 -2.56 11.74 -23.18
C SER A 293 -3.23 10.74 -24.14
N ASP A 294 -2.58 9.63 -24.46
CA ASP A 294 -3.07 8.64 -25.43
C ASP A 294 -3.92 7.53 -24.77
N SER A 295 -4.01 7.54 -23.44
CA SER A 295 -4.84 6.62 -22.68
C SER A 295 -6.34 6.85 -22.93
N LYS A 296 -7.15 5.81 -22.77
CA LYS A 296 -8.61 5.93 -22.83
C LYS A 296 -9.22 5.53 -21.51
N TRP A 297 -10.24 6.26 -21.07
CA TRP A 297 -11.06 5.83 -19.94
C TRP A 297 -11.93 4.65 -20.35
N LEU A 298 -12.20 3.73 -19.42
CA LEU A 298 -13.02 2.55 -19.71
C LEU A 298 -14.37 2.94 -20.30
N ILE A 299 -15.01 3.96 -19.71
CA ILE A 299 -16.32 4.49 -20.12
C ILE A 299 -16.36 4.95 -21.59
N ASP A 300 -15.22 5.32 -22.17
CA ASP A 300 -15.09 5.78 -23.55
C ASP A 300 -14.78 4.64 -24.54
N THR A 301 -14.89 3.38 -24.10
CA THR A 301 -14.59 2.21 -24.93
C THR A 301 -15.80 1.30 -25.11
N PRO A 302 -15.89 0.54 -26.23
CA PRO A 302 -16.92 -0.47 -26.41
C PRO A 302 -16.96 -1.55 -25.31
N MET A 303 -15.83 -1.74 -24.61
CA MET A 303 -15.71 -2.71 -23.52
C MET A 303 -16.59 -2.34 -22.33
N TYR A 304 -16.84 -1.05 -22.07
CA TYR A 304 -17.71 -0.60 -21.00
C TYR A 304 -19.15 -1.11 -21.16
N GLN A 305 -19.68 -1.08 -22.38
CA GLN A 305 -21.02 -1.59 -22.64
C GLN A 305 -21.11 -3.10 -22.36
N GLN A 306 -20.10 -3.87 -22.75
CA GLN A 306 -20.04 -5.31 -22.47
C GLN A 306 -20.05 -5.59 -20.96
N ILE A 307 -19.29 -4.81 -20.19
CA ILE A 307 -19.25 -4.92 -18.71
C ILE A 307 -20.61 -4.57 -18.11
N LYS A 308 -21.24 -3.50 -18.57
CA LYS A 308 -22.56 -3.05 -18.10
C LYS A 308 -23.63 -4.11 -18.36
N ASP A 309 -23.59 -4.76 -19.52
CA ASP A 309 -24.53 -5.83 -19.87
C ASP A 309 -24.36 -7.07 -18.97
N ILE A 310 -23.11 -7.45 -18.66
CA ILE A 310 -22.81 -8.54 -17.72
C ILE A 310 -23.36 -8.19 -16.33
N TYR A 311 -23.01 -7.01 -15.80
CA TYR A 311 -23.43 -6.57 -14.46
C TYR A 311 -24.96 -6.56 -14.30
N ASN A 312 -25.68 -6.03 -15.30
CA ASN A 312 -27.15 -5.97 -15.27
C ASN A 312 -27.79 -7.36 -15.34
N LYS A 313 -27.17 -8.30 -16.07
CA LYS A 313 -27.66 -9.68 -16.17
C LYS A 313 -27.51 -10.41 -14.84
N ASP A 314 -26.37 -10.23 -14.18
CA ASP A 314 -26.08 -10.89 -12.90
C ASP A 314 -27.02 -10.38 -11.78
N ASN A 315 -27.31 -9.08 -11.73
CA ASN A 315 -28.25 -8.51 -10.75
C ASN A 315 -29.69 -9.03 -10.94
N LYS A 316 -30.18 -9.11 -12.19
CA LYS A 316 -31.52 -9.66 -12.47
C LYS A 316 -31.67 -11.12 -12.05
N GLN A 317 -30.59 -11.90 -12.14
CA GLN A 317 -30.62 -13.30 -11.69
C GLN A 317 -30.66 -13.42 -10.17
N GLN A 318 -30.04 -12.50 -9.43
CA GLN A 318 -30.10 -12.47 -7.97
C GLN A 318 -31.49 -12.09 -7.46
N GLU A 319 -32.17 -11.13 -8.10
CA GLU A 319 -33.54 -10.74 -7.76
C GLU A 319 -34.54 -11.89 -7.97
N ASN A 320 -34.40 -12.66 -9.06
CA ASN A 320 -35.28 -13.79 -9.36
C ASN A 320 -35.04 -15.04 -8.49
N ASN A 321 -33.90 -15.14 -7.82
CA ASN A 321 -33.58 -16.27 -6.93
C ASN A 321 -33.92 -15.99 -5.46
N HIS A 322 -34.42 -14.79 -5.13
CA HIS A 322 -34.81 -14.38 -3.77
C HIS A 322 -36.27 -13.91 -3.67
N GLY A 323 -37.05 -14.05 -4.75
CA GLY A 323 -38.52 -13.91 -4.75
C GLY A 323 -39.22 -15.25 -4.72
#